data_AF-A0A8J3DF70-F1
#
_entry.id   AF-A0A8J3DF70-F1
#
_cell.length_a   1.000
_cell.length_b   1.000
_cell.length_c   1.000
_cell.angle_alpha   90.00
_cell.angle_beta   90.00
_cell.angle_gamma   90.00
#
_symmetry.space_group_name_H-M   'P 1'
#
loop_
_entity.id
_entity.type
_entity.pdbx_description
1 polymer ?
#
loop_
_entity_poly.entity_id
_entity_poly.type
_entity_poly.pdbx_seq_one_letter_code
_entity_poly.pdbx_strand_id
1 'polypeptide(L)'
;MVTIGSQEGWRPDAYELATELAIPIDEAAALNKFNKAKKVVPDGCFIAGTLVSTPDGFVEIQDLESGDLVYAYNFETGEVVEREVLETINNFTYYWIDVEIAAGTIVATRFHCFWVESENDWLYAIDLKPGMVVRLADGGLAEIEGTTMHELSQPEDTFNLEVAVDHNYFVGINSILVHNGDENGNSKKSEKPQHRYVIRDTQVQNPAGGSDAVKTGVSGTELNQNGTSGQANRQVNQFNKQEGVGRFQAEVVEKNVTGSDGQTSREKILASEQKAATELKEEGNSMSKHVRPKPGC
;
A
#
# COMPACT_ATOMS: atom_id res chain seq x y z
N MET A 1 -49.94 -16.48 -21.09
CA MET A 1 -49.59 -15.06 -21.29
C MET A 1 -49.45 -14.43 -19.93
N VAL A 2 -48.52 -13.49 -19.80
CA VAL A 2 -48.09 -12.73 -18.62
C VAL A 2 -47.08 -13.46 -17.72
N THR A 3 -45.91 -12.95 -17.31
CA THR A 3 -44.88 -12.01 -17.81
C THR A 3 -43.65 -12.34 -16.94
N ILE A 4 -42.46 -12.38 -17.54
CA ILE A 4 -41.16 -12.54 -16.86
C ILE A 4 -40.81 -11.24 -16.11
N GLY A 5 -40.49 -11.34 -14.82
CA GLY A 5 -39.89 -10.29 -14.02
C GLY A 5 -38.51 -10.74 -13.53
N SER A 6 -37.49 -9.98 -13.90
CA SER A 6 -36.07 -10.13 -13.55
C SER A 6 -35.82 -9.79 -12.08
N GLN A 7 -35.11 -10.65 -11.35
CA GLN A 7 -34.30 -10.24 -10.20
C GLN A 7 -33.01 -11.06 -10.13
N GLU A 8 -31.94 -10.33 -9.88
CA GLU A 8 -30.55 -10.73 -9.85
C GLU A 8 -30.21 -11.52 -8.58
N GLY A 9 -29.41 -12.57 -8.74
CA GLY A 9 -28.16 -12.69 -7.99
C GLY A 9 -28.16 -12.93 -6.47
N TRP A 10 -29.18 -13.54 -5.86
CA TRP A 10 -29.05 -14.06 -4.50
C TRP A 10 -28.25 -15.38 -4.51
N ARG A 11 -27.07 -15.40 -3.87
CA ARG A 11 -26.35 -16.63 -3.51
C ARG A 11 -26.46 -16.79 -2.00
N PRO A 12 -27.01 -17.90 -1.47
CA PRO A 12 -27.07 -18.11 -0.03
C PRO A 12 -25.65 -18.17 0.52
N ASP A 13 -25.45 -17.57 1.69
CA ASP A 13 -24.21 -17.75 2.44
C ASP A 13 -23.99 -19.25 2.73
N ALA A 14 -22.73 -19.65 2.87
CA ALA A 14 -22.38 -21.05 3.13
C ALA A 14 -22.84 -21.53 4.52
N TYR A 15 -23.45 -20.66 5.34
CA TYR A 15 -23.83 -20.89 6.73
C TYR A 15 -25.30 -21.32 6.87
N GLU A 16 -26.22 -20.72 6.11
CA GLU A 16 -27.63 -21.11 6.04
C GLU A 16 -27.79 -22.55 5.50
N LEU A 17 -27.02 -22.90 4.47
CA LEU A 17 -27.05 -24.23 3.84
C LEU A 17 -26.51 -25.35 4.76
N ALA A 18 -25.62 -25.01 5.69
CA ALA A 18 -25.08 -25.95 6.66
C ALA A 18 -26.05 -26.19 7.84
N THR A 19 -26.85 -25.18 8.18
CA THR A 19 -27.80 -25.21 9.30
C THR A 19 -29.08 -25.98 8.93
N GLU A 20 -29.54 -25.90 7.67
CA GLU A 20 -30.71 -26.66 7.18
C GLU A 20 -30.50 -28.18 7.04
N LEU A 21 -29.26 -28.65 6.89
CA LEU A 21 -28.98 -30.06 6.57
C LEU A 21 -28.62 -30.96 7.78
N ALA A 22 -28.54 -30.41 9.00
CA ALA A 22 -28.27 -31.15 10.25
C ALA A 22 -27.11 -32.18 10.15
N ILE A 23 -26.09 -31.89 9.35
CA ILE A 23 -24.88 -32.73 9.25
C ILE A 23 -24.01 -32.39 10.46
N PRO A 24 -23.56 -33.37 11.27
CA PRO A 24 -22.68 -33.09 12.40
C PRO A 24 -21.32 -32.63 11.85
N ILE A 25 -21.13 -31.32 11.85
CA ILE A 25 -19.87 -30.71 11.50
C ILE A 25 -19.02 -30.78 12.77
N ASP A 26 -17.93 -31.54 12.74
CA ASP A 26 -16.85 -31.34 13.69
C ASP A 26 -16.30 -29.93 13.42
N GLU A 27 -16.83 -28.94 14.16
CA GLU A 27 -16.55 -27.51 13.99
C GLU A 27 -15.04 -27.24 13.94
N ALA A 28 -14.26 -27.98 14.75
CA ALA A 28 -12.81 -27.86 14.78
C ALA A 28 -12.16 -28.38 13.49
N ALA A 29 -12.66 -29.49 12.91
CA ALA A 29 -12.14 -30.03 11.67
C ALA A 29 -12.55 -29.20 10.43
N ALA A 30 -13.76 -28.64 10.43
CA ALA A 30 -14.22 -27.74 9.36
C ALA A 30 -13.48 -26.40 9.40
N LEU A 31 -13.31 -25.80 10.57
CA LEU A 31 -12.51 -24.59 10.76
C LEU A 31 -11.05 -24.82 10.38
N ASN A 32 -10.47 -25.97 10.75
CA ASN A 32 -9.09 -26.29 10.42
C ASN A 32 -8.91 -26.60 8.91
N LYS A 33 -9.90 -27.20 8.25
CA LYS A 33 -9.90 -27.42 6.79
C LYS A 33 -10.12 -26.10 6.02
N PHE A 34 -10.91 -25.17 6.57
CA PHE A 34 -11.08 -23.82 6.03
C PHE A 34 -9.80 -22.99 6.19
N ASN A 35 -9.16 -23.03 7.36
CA ASN A 35 -7.88 -22.37 7.65
C ASN A 35 -6.71 -22.96 6.82
N LYS A 36 -6.74 -24.25 6.50
CA LYS A 36 -5.76 -24.88 5.59
C LYS A 36 -5.98 -24.54 4.12
N ALA A 37 -7.20 -24.13 3.75
CA ALA A 37 -7.59 -23.87 2.37
C ALA A 37 -7.52 -22.40 1.94
N LYS A 38 -7.33 -21.45 2.88
CA LYS A 38 -7.04 -20.04 2.57
C LYS A 38 -5.67 -19.62 3.10
N LYS A 39 -4.70 -19.51 2.19
CA LYS A 39 -3.77 -18.38 2.22
C LYS A 39 -4.61 -17.11 2.01
N VAL A 40 -4.30 -16.05 2.77
CA VAL A 40 -4.81 -14.67 2.66
C VAL A 40 -6.18 -14.44 3.32
N VAL A 41 -6.15 -14.02 4.59
CA VAL A 41 -7.14 -13.06 5.14
C VAL A 41 -6.64 -11.69 4.65
N PRO A 42 -7.47 -10.77 4.13
CA PRO A 42 -6.98 -9.49 3.62
C PRO A 42 -6.28 -8.76 4.76
N ASP A 43 -5.01 -8.45 4.56
CA ASP A 43 -4.11 -8.07 5.67
C ASP A 43 -4.32 -6.61 6.12
N GLY A 44 -5.38 -5.92 5.68
CA GLY A 44 -5.82 -4.65 6.27
C GLY A 44 -7.23 -4.27 5.85
N CYS A 45 -8.14 -4.11 6.80
CA CYS A 45 -9.51 -3.59 6.59
C CYS A 45 -9.96 -2.66 7.74
N PHE A 46 -11.10 -2.00 7.54
CA PHE A 46 -11.76 -1.12 8.51
C PHE A 46 -13.19 -1.57 8.81
N ILE A 47 -13.74 -1.08 9.92
CA ILE A 47 -15.15 -1.27 10.29
C ILE A 47 -16.08 -0.41 9.39
N ALA A 48 -17.34 -0.82 9.24
CA ALA A 48 -18.39 -0.01 8.61
C ALA A 48 -18.49 1.39 9.24
N GLY A 49 -18.82 2.40 8.43
CA GLY A 49 -18.91 3.80 8.87
C GLY A 49 -17.56 4.52 8.95
N THR A 50 -16.44 3.84 8.65
CA THR A 50 -15.14 4.50 8.50
C THR A 50 -15.21 5.49 7.34
N LEU A 51 -14.99 6.77 7.64
CA LEU A 51 -15.02 7.83 6.61
C LEU A 51 -13.77 7.76 5.74
N VAL A 52 -13.95 7.87 4.43
CA VAL A 52 -12.88 7.99 3.43
C VAL A 52 -12.94 9.38 2.80
N SER A 53 -11.78 9.98 2.58
CA SER A 53 -11.67 11.32 2.01
C SER A 53 -11.78 11.27 0.48
N THR A 54 -12.79 11.95 -0.07
CA THR A 54 -13.06 12.04 -1.51
C THR A 54 -13.08 13.50 -1.99
N PRO A 55 -13.00 13.76 -3.30
CA PRO A 55 -13.16 15.11 -3.84
C PRO A 55 -14.49 15.79 -3.47
N ASP A 56 -15.55 15.00 -3.28
CA ASP A 56 -16.90 15.48 -2.97
C ASP A 56 -17.21 15.48 -1.46
N GLY A 57 -16.22 15.19 -0.60
CA GLY A 57 -16.35 15.16 0.85
C GLY A 57 -16.07 13.78 1.45
N PHE A 58 -16.59 13.51 2.65
CA PHE A 58 -16.44 12.21 3.28
C PHE A 58 -17.53 11.25 2.81
N VAL A 59 -17.13 10.03 2.46
CA VAL A 59 -18.02 8.90 2.13
C VAL A 59 -17.69 7.74 3.07
N GLU A 60 -18.68 7.01 3.54
CA GLU A 60 -18.44 5.83 4.36
C GLU A 60 -17.84 4.71 3.50
N ILE A 61 -16.86 3.99 4.03
CA ILE A 61 -16.05 3.04 3.24
C ILE A 61 -16.88 1.95 2.56
N GLN A 62 -18.00 1.53 3.16
CA GLN A 62 -18.88 0.51 2.58
C GLN A 62 -19.76 1.02 1.43
N ASP A 63 -19.88 2.35 1.28
CA ASP A 63 -20.72 3.00 0.27
C ASP A 63 -19.91 3.39 -0.98
N LEU A 64 -18.58 3.23 -0.96
CA LEU A 64 -17.73 3.45 -2.12
C LEU A 64 -17.82 2.28 -3.10
N GLU A 65 -17.73 2.57 -4.39
CA GLU A 65 -17.78 1.61 -5.49
C GLU A 65 -16.57 1.76 -6.44
N SER A 66 -16.36 0.75 -7.29
CA SER A 66 -15.37 0.82 -8.36
C SER A 66 -15.70 1.98 -9.32
N GLY A 67 -14.71 2.82 -9.60
CA GLY A 67 -14.87 4.04 -10.39
C GLY A 67 -14.98 5.33 -9.55
N ASP A 68 -15.24 5.23 -8.24
CA ASP A 68 -15.26 6.40 -7.36
C ASP A 68 -13.86 7.01 -7.20
N LEU A 69 -13.82 8.31 -6.92
CA LEU A 69 -12.56 9.02 -6.67
C LEU A 69 -12.31 9.17 -5.18
N VAL A 70 -11.11 8.82 -4.74
CA VAL A 70 -10.61 9.05 -3.39
C VAL A 70 -9.33 9.88 -3.45
N TYR A 71 -9.01 10.55 -2.35
CA TYR A 71 -7.69 11.14 -2.18
C TYR A 71 -6.66 10.08 -1.80
N ALA A 72 -5.52 10.12 -2.46
CA ALA A 72 -4.32 9.34 -2.20
C ALA A 72 -3.11 10.27 -2.06
N TYR A 73 -2.03 9.77 -1.47
CA TYR A 73 -0.76 10.48 -1.36
C TYR A 73 0.26 9.93 -2.35
N ASN A 74 0.72 10.79 -3.26
CA ASN A 74 1.80 10.47 -4.17
C ASN A 74 3.15 10.72 -3.49
N PHE A 75 3.80 9.64 -3.05
CA PHE A 75 5.12 9.75 -2.41
C PHE A 75 6.22 10.25 -3.34
N GLU A 76 6.05 10.19 -4.67
CA GLU A 76 7.05 10.70 -5.62
C GLU A 76 6.98 12.22 -5.79
N THR A 77 5.79 12.82 -5.74
CA THR A 77 5.60 14.28 -5.87
C THR A 77 5.46 14.97 -4.51
N GLY A 78 5.08 14.23 -3.47
CA GLY A 78 4.75 14.79 -2.15
C GLY A 78 3.38 15.46 -2.12
N GLU A 79 2.50 15.15 -3.08
CA GLU A 79 1.20 15.79 -3.24
C GLU A 79 0.05 14.82 -2.95
N VAL A 80 -1.05 15.36 -2.45
CA VAL A 80 -2.33 14.67 -2.43
C VAL A 80 -2.95 14.72 -3.83
N VAL A 81 -3.40 13.58 -4.31
CA VAL A 81 -3.86 13.36 -5.68
C VAL A 81 -5.15 12.56 -5.67
N GLU A 82 -5.99 12.78 -6.69
CA GLU A 82 -7.20 11.99 -6.89
C GLU A 82 -6.86 10.66 -7.55
N ARG A 83 -7.44 9.56 -7.05
CA ARG A 83 -7.30 8.22 -7.61
C ARG A 83 -8.62 7.49 -7.63
N GLU A 84 -8.79 6.70 -8.68
CA GLU A 84 -9.94 5.82 -8.86
C GLU A 84 -9.83 4.61 -7.94
N VAL A 85 -10.94 4.27 -7.29
CA VAL A 85 -11.16 2.98 -6.63
C VAL A 85 -11.30 1.93 -7.72
N LEU A 86 -10.36 0.98 -7.76
CA LEU A 86 -10.39 -0.12 -8.71
C LEU A 86 -11.30 -1.25 -8.23
N GLU A 87 -11.27 -1.55 -6.94
CA GLU A 87 -12.03 -2.65 -6.34
C GLU A 87 -12.38 -2.35 -4.87
N THR A 88 -13.54 -2.84 -4.43
CA THR A 88 -13.99 -2.85 -3.04
C THR A 88 -13.83 -4.26 -2.47
N ILE A 89 -13.10 -4.39 -1.37
CA ILE A 89 -12.76 -5.68 -0.75
C ILE A 89 -13.53 -5.83 0.55
N ASN A 90 -14.34 -6.88 0.64
CA ASN A 90 -15.16 -7.20 1.81
C ASN A 90 -14.73 -8.53 2.44
N ASN A 91 -14.65 -8.58 3.77
CA ASN A 91 -14.35 -9.80 4.53
C ASN A 91 -14.93 -9.70 5.94
N PHE A 92 -14.39 -10.47 6.89
CA PHE A 92 -14.75 -10.42 8.29
C PHE A 92 -13.52 -10.53 9.22
N THR A 93 -13.65 -10.05 10.45
CA THR A 93 -12.61 -10.16 11.50
C THR A 93 -13.22 -10.50 12.86
N TYR A 94 -12.41 -11.13 13.72
CA TYR A 94 -12.68 -11.29 15.16
C TYR A 94 -11.87 -10.32 16.01
N TYR A 95 -11.01 -9.51 15.39
CA TYR A 95 -10.07 -8.64 16.09
C TYR A 95 -10.08 -7.24 15.52
N TRP A 96 -10.27 -6.27 16.40
CA TRP A 96 -10.16 -4.84 16.10
C TRP A 96 -9.02 -4.20 16.88
N ILE A 97 -8.40 -3.19 16.28
CA ILE A 97 -7.51 -2.25 16.92
C ILE A 97 -8.14 -0.87 16.82
N ASP A 98 -8.39 -0.27 17.98
CA ASP A 98 -8.69 1.15 18.08
C ASP A 98 -7.37 1.91 18.02
N VAL A 99 -7.24 2.81 17.06
CA VAL A 99 -6.11 3.74 16.91
C VAL A 99 -6.59 5.12 17.30
N GLU A 100 -6.13 5.60 18.46
CA GLU A 100 -6.58 6.86 19.06
C GLU A 100 -5.63 8.01 18.68
N ILE A 101 -6.21 9.12 18.23
CA ILE A 101 -5.56 10.42 18.05
C ILE A 101 -6.43 11.51 18.68
N ALA A 102 -5.87 12.70 18.88
CA ALA A 102 -6.56 13.81 19.57
C ALA A 102 -7.97 14.16 19.04
N ALA A 103 -8.24 13.87 17.77
CA ALA A 103 -9.51 14.19 17.12
C ALA A 103 -10.51 13.03 17.05
N GLY A 104 -10.11 11.81 17.45
CA GLY A 104 -10.99 10.65 17.42
C GLY A 104 -10.25 9.33 17.26
N THR A 105 -11.03 8.28 17.03
CA THR A 105 -10.55 6.89 16.95
C THR A 105 -10.81 6.33 15.57
N ILE A 106 -9.83 5.63 15.02
CA ILE A 106 -9.96 4.83 13.81
C ILE A 106 -9.95 3.35 14.22
N VAL A 107 -10.95 2.59 13.80
CA VAL A 107 -11.05 1.16 14.13
C VAL A 107 -10.65 0.33 12.92
N ALA A 108 -9.54 -0.38 13.03
CA ALA A 108 -8.94 -1.13 11.94
C ALA A 108 -8.59 -2.56 12.35
N THR A 109 -8.46 -3.46 11.38
CA THR A 109 -7.91 -4.79 11.65
C THR A 109 -6.44 -4.70 12.09
N ARG A 110 -5.95 -5.71 12.83
CA ARG A 110 -4.59 -5.75 13.42
C ARG A 110 -3.46 -5.37 12.47
N PHE A 111 -3.56 -5.78 11.21
CA PHE A 111 -2.49 -5.65 10.23
C PHE A 111 -2.72 -4.51 9.24
N HIS A 112 -3.76 -3.69 9.43
CA HIS A 112 -3.94 -2.51 8.59
C HIS A 112 -2.77 -1.54 8.77
N CYS A 113 -2.19 -1.08 7.66
CA CYS A 113 -0.99 -0.25 7.68
C CYS A 113 -1.30 1.24 7.71
N PHE A 114 -0.64 1.93 8.63
CA PHE A 114 -0.64 3.39 8.77
C PHE A 114 0.73 3.94 8.40
N TRP A 115 0.76 5.06 7.67
CA TRP A 115 2.02 5.72 7.38
C TRP A 115 2.54 6.48 8.61
N VAL A 116 3.71 6.07 9.11
CA VAL A 116 4.34 6.67 10.29
C VAL A 116 5.55 7.50 9.87
N GLU A 117 5.47 8.82 10.06
CA GLU A 117 6.49 9.78 9.66
C GLU A 117 7.81 9.59 10.41
N SER A 118 7.73 9.31 11.72
CA SER A 118 8.93 9.13 12.56
C SER A 118 9.76 7.92 12.13
N GLU A 119 9.10 6.86 11.66
CA GLU A 119 9.72 5.63 11.20
C GLU A 119 10.00 5.65 9.69
N ASN A 120 9.40 6.61 9.00
CA ASN A 120 9.44 6.72 7.55
C ASN A 120 9.03 5.38 6.89
N ASP A 121 7.97 4.78 7.43
CA ASP A 121 7.52 3.42 7.08
C ASP A 121 6.01 3.24 7.29
N TRP A 122 5.46 2.18 6.68
CA TRP A 122 4.15 1.66 7.02
C TRP A 122 4.28 0.74 8.22
N LEU A 123 3.47 0.98 9.25
CA LEU A 123 3.37 0.09 10.40
C LEU A 123 1.96 -0.46 10.53
N TYR A 124 1.87 -1.72 10.93
CA TYR A 124 0.60 -2.35 11.29
C TYR A 124 -0.03 -1.63 12.47
N ALA A 125 -1.37 -1.58 12.50
CA ALA A 125 -2.14 -1.00 13.58
C ALA A 125 -1.72 -1.54 14.96
N ILE A 126 -1.45 -2.84 15.05
CA ILE A 126 -1.00 -3.50 16.30
C ILE A 126 0.41 -3.09 16.75
N ASP A 127 1.24 -2.56 15.83
CA ASP A 127 2.61 -2.13 16.10
C ASP A 127 2.72 -0.63 16.41
N LEU A 128 1.63 0.14 16.21
CA LEU A 128 1.56 1.55 16.55
C LEU A 128 1.66 1.77 18.05
N LYS A 129 2.38 2.83 18.44
CA LYS A 129 2.65 3.18 19.84
C LYS A 129 2.37 4.66 20.09
N PRO A 130 1.97 5.03 21.31
CA PRO A 130 1.86 6.43 21.70
C PRO A 130 3.12 7.23 21.38
N GLY A 131 2.95 8.44 20.85
CA GLY A 131 4.04 9.32 20.43
C GLY A 131 4.52 9.12 18.98
N MET A 132 4.07 8.07 18.29
CA MET A 132 4.28 7.94 16.84
C MET A 132 3.45 8.97 16.10
N VAL A 133 3.95 9.45 14.96
CA VAL A 133 3.32 10.53 14.20
C VAL A 133 2.84 10.03 12.84
N VAL A 134 1.56 10.24 12.53
CA VAL A 134 0.93 9.86 11.25
C VAL A 134 0.64 11.10 10.39
N ARG A 135 0.55 10.89 9.08
CA ARG A 135 0.30 11.94 8.09
C ARG A 135 -1.20 12.16 7.86
N LEU A 136 -1.59 13.43 7.76
CA LEU A 136 -2.95 13.86 7.38
C LEU A 136 -2.99 14.39 5.94
N ALA A 137 -4.17 14.38 5.31
CA ALA A 137 -4.37 14.82 3.93
C ALA A 137 -4.12 16.33 3.72
N ASP A 138 -4.29 17.17 4.74
CA ASP A 138 -4.01 18.61 4.67
C ASP A 138 -2.50 18.94 4.75
N GLY A 139 -1.64 17.91 4.81
CA GLY A 139 -0.20 18.03 5.00
C GLY A 139 0.22 18.16 6.46
N GLY A 140 -0.75 18.20 7.39
CA GLY A 140 -0.54 18.17 8.83
C GLY A 140 -0.13 16.78 9.33
N LEU A 141 0.14 16.73 10.64
CA LEU A 141 0.59 15.56 11.36
C LEU A 141 -0.29 15.35 12.60
N ALA A 142 -0.56 14.09 12.94
CA ALA A 142 -1.25 13.71 14.17
C ALA A 142 -0.40 12.73 14.98
N GLU A 143 -0.39 12.90 16.30
CA GLU A 143 0.26 11.97 17.22
C GLU A 143 -0.73 10.84 17.59
N ILE A 144 -0.25 9.60 17.58
CA ILE A 144 -0.95 8.46 18.16
C ILE A 144 -0.96 8.65 19.68
N GLU A 145 -2.14 8.67 20.29
CA GLU A 145 -2.32 8.79 21.74
C GLU A 145 -2.41 7.41 22.39
N GLY A 146 -2.93 6.40 21.68
CA GLY A 146 -3.18 5.06 22.21
C GLY A 146 -3.53 4.04 21.13
N THR A 147 -3.33 2.77 21.47
CA THR A 147 -3.89 1.63 20.73
C THR A 147 -4.52 0.62 21.68
N THR A 148 -5.72 0.15 21.35
CA THR A 148 -6.45 -0.85 22.15
C THR A 148 -6.91 -2.00 21.27
N MET A 149 -6.61 -3.25 21.67
CA MET A 149 -7.06 -4.44 20.94
C MET A 149 -8.35 -5.00 21.55
N HIS A 150 -9.30 -5.32 20.68
CA HIS A 150 -10.55 -5.98 21.03
C HIS A 150 -10.64 -7.34 20.33
N GLU A 151 -11.08 -8.35 21.08
CA GLU A 151 -11.44 -9.67 20.55
C GLU A 151 -12.96 -9.83 20.65
N LEU A 152 -13.57 -10.25 19.55
CA LEU A 152 -15.01 -10.38 19.44
C LEU A 152 -15.43 -11.84 19.62
N SER A 153 -16.60 -12.07 20.23
CA SER A 153 -17.20 -13.40 20.32
C SER A 153 -17.84 -13.88 19.01
N GLN A 154 -18.12 -12.95 18.09
CA GLN A 154 -18.70 -13.19 16.76
C GLN A 154 -17.95 -12.32 15.75
N PRO A 155 -17.79 -12.78 14.49
CA PRO A 155 -17.09 -12.00 13.48
C PRO A 155 -17.93 -10.80 13.05
N GLU A 156 -17.26 -9.70 12.71
CA GLU A 156 -17.87 -8.51 12.11
C GLU A 156 -17.33 -8.27 10.70
N ASP A 157 -18.16 -7.70 9.84
CA ASP A 157 -17.80 -7.38 8.46
C ASP A 157 -16.73 -6.29 8.41
N THR A 158 -15.86 -6.39 7.40
CA THR A 158 -14.73 -5.49 7.20
C THR A 158 -14.65 -5.00 5.76
N PHE A 159 -14.21 -3.77 5.57
CA PHE A 159 -14.16 -3.08 4.28
C PHE A 159 -12.75 -2.57 3.98
N ASN A 160 -12.32 -2.66 2.73
CA ASN A 160 -11.06 -2.11 2.22
C ASN A 160 -11.22 -1.73 0.74
N LEU A 161 -10.30 -0.92 0.23
CA LEU A 161 -10.30 -0.43 -1.14
C LEU A 161 -8.98 -0.77 -1.82
N GLU A 162 -9.05 -1.16 -3.08
CA GLU A 162 -7.91 -1.08 -3.99
C GLU A 162 -8.00 0.21 -4.80
N VAL A 163 -6.93 1.01 -4.75
CA VAL A 163 -6.84 2.39 -5.23
C VAL A 163 -5.73 2.47 -6.25
N ALA A 164 -6.04 3.04 -7.41
CA ALA A 164 -5.13 3.06 -8.54
C ALA A 164 -3.80 3.76 -8.23
N VAL A 165 -2.71 3.23 -8.79
CA VAL A 165 -1.35 3.82 -8.85
C VAL A 165 -0.61 3.88 -7.52
N ASP A 166 -1.19 4.54 -6.51
CA ASP A 166 -0.51 4.90 -5.26
C ASP A 166 -0.77 3.89 -4.13
N HIS A 167 -1.81 3.05 -4.27
CA HIS A 167 -2.19 1.99 -3.34
C HIS A 167 -2.33 2.44 -1.87
N ASN A 168 -2.81 3.67 -1.68
CA ASN A 168 -3.08 4.27 -0.38
C ASN A 168 -4.25 5.25 -0.49
N TYR A 169 -4.87 5.55 0.64
CA TYR A 169 -5.97 6.52 0.75
C TYR A 169 -6.00 7.13 2.15
N PHE A 170 -6.96 8.03 2.39
CA PHE A 170 -7.10 8.73 3.65
C PHE A 170 -8.41 8.40 4.37
N VAL A 171 -8.31 8.02 5.65
CA VAL A 171 -9.45 7.59 6.47
C VAL A 171 -9.67 8.41 7.74
N GLY A 172 -10.90 8.38 8.26
CA GLY A 172 -11.32 9.10 9.45
C GLY A 172 -11.55 10.59 9.19
N ILE A 173 -12.12 11.28 10.19
CA ILE A 173 -12.41 12.72 10.12
C ILE A 173 -11.17 13.60 9.92
N ASN A 174 -10.00 13.08 10.28
CA ASN A 174 -8.71 13.75 10.10
C ASN A 174 -7.99 13.36 8.81
N SER A 175 -8.56 12.46 8.02
CA SER A 175 -7.95 12.00 6.77
C SER A 175 -6.52 11.48 6.99
N ILE A 176 -6.37 10.41 7.78
CA ILE A 176 -5.07 9.77 8.07
C ILE A 176 -4.67 8.86 6.91
N LEU A 177 -3.40 8.94 6.51
CA LEU A 177 -2.83 8.15 5.41
C LEU A 177 -2.67 6.67 5.78
N VAL A 178 -3.36 5.80 5.02
CA VAL A 178 -3.37 4.34 5.20
C VAL A 178 -3.12 3.62 3.87
N HIS A 179 -2.63 2.38 3.93
CA HIS A 179 -2.33 1.56 2.75
C HIS A 179 -3.45 0.57 2.45
N ASN A 180 -3.64 0.19 1.19
CA ASN A 180 -4.67 -0.76 0.73
C ASN A 180 -4.50 -2.21 1.21
N GLY A 181 -3.61 -2.50 2.16
CA GLY A 181 -3.49 -3.83 2.77
C GLY A 181 -2.94 -4.98 1.91
N ASP A 182 -2.60 -4.77 0.63
CA ASP A 182 -1.87 -5.79 -0.13
C ASP A 182 -0.38 -5.75 0.20
N GLU A 183 0.22 -6.91 0.46
CA GLU A 183 1.67 -7.15 0.44
C GLU A 183 2.20 -6.84 -0.96
N ASN A 184 2.27 -5.56 -1.30
CA ASN A 184 3.02 -5.11 -2.43
C ASN A 184 4.46 -5.58 -2.16
N GLY A 185 5.13 -6.16 -3.15
CA GLY A 185 6.50 -6.71 -3.04
C GLY A 185 7.59 -5.70 -2.60
N ASN A 186 7.16 -4.54 -2.12
CA ASN A 186 7.91 -3.48 -1.49
C ASN A 186 7.95 -3.57 0.05
N SER A 187 7.23 -4.48 0.72
CA SER A 187 7.37 -4.71 2.18
C SER A 187 8.84 -4.88 2.55
N LYS A 188 9.31 -4.23 3.64
CA LYS A 188 10.68 -4.42 4.15
C LYS A 188 10.98 -5.90 4.42
N LYS A 189 9.97 -6.71 4.66
CA LYS A 189 10.13 -8.15 4.91
C LYS A 189 10.19 -9.00 3.63
N SER A 190 10.11 -8.39 2.44
CA SER A 190 10.05 -9.14 1.19
C SER A 190 11.35 -9.88 0.87
N GLU A 191 11.20 -11.18 0.60
CA GLU A 191 12.29 -12.06 0.14
C GLU A 191 12.31 -12.27 -1.38
N LYS A 192 11.45 -11.58 -2.12
CA LYS A 192 11.46 -11.63 -3.58
C LYS A 192 12.76 -11.02 -4.10
N PRO A 193 13.40 -11.59 -5.15
CA PRO A 193 14.55 -10.97 -5.79
C PRO A 193 14.27 -9.52 -6.17
N GLN A 194 15.20 -8.63 -5.84
CA GLN A 194 15.08 -7.19 -6.10
C GLN A 194 16.11 -6.73 -7.13
N HIS A 195 15.89 -5.54 -7.69
CA HIS A 195 16.89 -4.83 -8.49
C HIS A 195 16.92 -3.34 -8.16
N ARG A 196 18.09 -2.72 -8.36
CA ARG A 196 18.29 -1.26 -8.29
C ARG A 196 18.47 -0.70 -9.70
N TYR A 197 17.91 0.47 -9.94
CA TYR A 197 18.05 1.22 -11.17
C TYR A 197 18.44 2.68 -10.88
N VAL A 198 19.03 3.33 -11.88
CA VAL A 198 19.33 4.76 -11.87
C VAL A 198 18.66 5.40 -13.08
N ILE A 199 18.05 6.57 -12.88
CA ILE A 199 17.51 7.43 -13.94
C ILE A 199 18.44 8.62 -14.10
N ARG A 200 18.85 8.88 -15.35
CA ARG A 200 19.74 9.97 -15.70
C ARG A 200 19.06 10.93 -16.67
N ASP A 201 19.34 12.21 -16.49
CA ASP A 201 19.10 13.24 -17.48
C ASP A 201 20.23 13.21 -18.52
N THR A 202 19.91 12.80 -19.75
CA THR A 202 20.91 12.66 -20.82
C THR A 202 21.34 14.00 -21.41
N GLN A 203 20.65 15.09 -21.09
CA GLN A 203 20.93 16.43 -21.60
C GLN A 203 21.76 17.27 -20.64
N VAL A 204 21.91 16.84 -19.39
CA VAL A 204 22.68 17.52 -18.35
C VAL A 204 23.88 16.65 -17.98
N GLN A 205 25.07 17.26 -17.92
CA GLN A 205 26.27 16.59 -17.44
C GLN A 205 26.50 16.91 -15.96
N ASN A 206 26.87 15.90 -15.19
CA ASN A 206 27.39 16.08 -13.84
C ASN A 206 28.85 16.59 -13.89
N PRO A 207 29.40 17.08 -12.76
CA PRO A 207 30.79 17.55 -12.69
C PRO A 207 31.85 16.49 -13.01
N ALA A 208 31.50 15.20 -12.92
CA ALA A 208 32.35 14.07 -13.30
C ALA A 208 32.33 13.75 -14.81
N GLY A 209 31.55 14.49 -15.62
CA GLY A 209 31.48 14.36 -17.08
C GLY A 209 30.49 13.29 -17.59
N GLY A 210 29.75 12.63 -16.70
CA GLY A 210 28.67 11.70 -17.04
C GLY A 210 27.31 12.41 -17.13
N SER A 211 26.29 11.74 -17.68
CA SER A 211 24.91 12.22 -17.60
C SER A 211 24.43 12.30 -16.15
N ASP A 212 23.77 13.39 -15.81
CA ASP A 212 23.32 13.72 -14.46
C ASP A 212 22.35 12.68 -13.92
N ALA A 213 22.70 12.03 -12.80
CA ALA A 213 21.78 11.15 -12.11
C ALA A 213 20.73 11.97 -11.35
N VAL A 214 19.47 11.81 -11.74
CA VAL A 214 18.36 12.51 -11.11
C VAL A 214 17.65 11.65 -10.08
N LYS A 215 17.77 10.32 -10.17
CA LYS A 215 17.17 9.36 -9.22
C LYS A 215 17.92 8.04 -9.22
N THR A 216 18.11 7.47 -8.03
CA THR A 216 18.28 6.02 -7.84
C THR A 216 17.00 5.45 -7.23
N GLY A 217 16.65 4.21 -7.56
CA GLY A 217 15.44 3.55 -7.09
C GLY A 217 15.53 2.03 -7.15
N VAL A 218 14.56 1.35 -6.55
CA VAL A 218 14.55 -0.10 -6.37
C VAL A 218 13.19 -0.68 -6.71
N SER A 219 13.16 -1.95 -7.10
CA SER A 219 11.92 -2.68 -7.38
C SER A 219 12.07 -4.17 -7.07
N GLY A 220 10.97 -4.78 -6.63
CA GLY A 220 10.82 -6.23 -6.50
C GLY A 220 9.99 -6.87 -7.62
N THR A 221 9.60 -6.10 -8.64
CA THR A 221 8.95 -6.67 -9.83
C THR A 221 9.98 -7.37 -10.71
N GLU A 222 9.58 -8.42 -11.43
CA GLU A 222 10.49 -9.07 -12.37
C GLU A 222 10.94 -8.09 -13.46
N LEU A 223 12.19 -8.21 -13.87
CA LEU A 223 12.71 -7.46 -15.01
C LEU A 223 11.99 -7.88 -16.30
N ASN A 224 11.77 -6.92 -17.19
CA ASN A 224 11.27 -7.20 -18.53
C ASN A 224 12.25 -8.12 -19.28
N GLN A 225 11.78 -8.82 -20.32
CA GLN A 225 12.62 -9.72 -21.14
C GLN A 225 13.86 -9.02 -21.73
N ASN A 226 13.77 -7.70 -21.97
CA ASN A 226 14.89 -6.88 -22.46
C ASN A 226 15.84 -6.40 -21.34
N GLY A 227 15.66 -6.85 -20.09
CA GLY A 227 16.48 -6.51 -18.93
C GLY A 227 16.19 -5.15 -18.30
N THR A 228 15.16 -4.44 -18.75
CA THR A 228 14.74 -3.14 -18.17
C THR A 228 13.79 -3.33 -16.98
N SER A 229 13.77 -2.34 -16.08
CA SER A 229 12.81 -2.27 -14.96
C SER A 229 11.50 -1.65 -15.42
N GLY A 230 10.39 -2.37 -15.31
CA GLY A 230 9.06 -1.82 -15.61
C GLY A 230 8.72 -0.58 -14.78
N GLN A 231 9.12 -0.57 -13.50
CA GLN A 231 8.97 0.61 -12.63
C GLN A 231 9.80 1.80 -13.10
N ALA A 232 11.06 1.58 -13.47
CA ALA A 232 11.92 2.66 -13.96
C ALA A 232 11.41 3.23 -15.28
N ASN A 233 10.91 2.37 -16.18
CA ASN A 233 10.32 2.80 -17.45
C ASN A 233 9.09 3.69 -17.22
N ARG A 234 8.22 3.36 -16.25
CA ARG A 234 7.08 4.20 -15.87
C ARG A 234 7.53 5.59 -15.41
N GLN A 235 8.52 5.66 -14.52
CA GLN A 235 9.07 6.92 -14.02
C GLN A 235 9.73 7.75 -15.14
N VAL A 236 10.51 7.12 -16.02
CA VAL A 236 11.11 7.78 -17.19
C VAL A 236 10.03 8.37 -18.10
N ASN A 237 8.97 7.60 -18.39
CA ASN A 237 7.87 8.08 -19.23
C ASN A 237 7.16 9.28 -18.59
N GLN A 238 6.94 9.26 -17.27
CA GLN A 238 6.36 10.38 -16.54
C GLN A 238 7.26 11.62 -16.59
N PHE A 239 8.55 11.49 -16.32
CA PHE A 239 9.49 12.62 -16.34
C PHE A 239 9.62 13.20 -17.76
N ASN A 240 9.69 12.35 -18.77
CA ASN A 240 9.72 12.78 -20.17
C ASN A 240 8.42 13.46 -20.62
N LYS A 241 7.26 13.04 -20.08
CA LYS A 241 5.99 13.72 -20.34
C LYS A 241 5.98 15.15 -19.76
N GLN A 242 6.60 15.35 -18.60
CA GLN A 242 6.64 16.65 -17.91
C GLN A 242 7.69 17.61 -18.49
N GLU A 243 8.88 17.12 -18.87
CA GLU A 243 10.03 17.98 -19.18
C GLU A 243 10.65 17.77 -20.56
N GLY A 244 10.03 16.96 -21.42
CA GLY A 244 10.43 16.76 -22.82
C GLY A 244 10.65 15.29 -23.19
N VAL A 245 10.17 14.90 -24.38
CA VAL A 245 10.25 13.53 -24.88
C VAL A 245 11.72 13.12 -25.06
N GLY A 246 12.14 12.05 -24.37
CA GLY A 246 13.45 11.42 -24.56
C GLY A 246 14.62 12.03 -23.78
N ARG A 247 14.36 12.92 -22.81
CA ARG A 247 15.40 13.54 -21.97
C ARG A 247 15.98 12.55 -20.94
N PHE A 248 15.12 11.77 -20.30
CA PHE A 248 15.50 10.84 -19.25
C PHE A 248 15.63 9.41 -19.76
N GLN A 249 16.60 8.69 -19.22
CA GLN A 249 16.82 7.26 -19.47
C GLN A 249 17.08 6.52 -18.16
N ALA A 250 16.63 5.27 -18.08
CA ALA A 250 16.85 4.39 -16.93
C ALA A 250 17.83 3.27 -17.27
N GLU A 251 18.66 2.92 -16.30
CA GLU A 251 19.57 1.77 -16.36
C GLU A 251 19.41 0.93 -15.09
N VAL A 252 19.33 -0.40 -15.23
CA VAL A 252 19.35 -1.34 -14.09
C VAL A 252 20.80 -1.62 -13.72
N VAL A 253 21.20 -1.17 -12.53
CA VAL A 253 22.60 -1.17 -12.05
C VAL A 253 22.92 -2.31 -11.08
N GLU A 254 21.90 -2.93 -10.48
CA GLU A 254 22.04 -4.10 -9.60
C GLU A 254 20.85 -5.02 -9.83
N LYS A 255 21.08 -6.33 -9.98
CA LYS A 255 20.05 -7.31 -10.38
C LYS A 255 20.02 -8.49 -9.43
N ASN A 256 18.84 -9.10 -9.26
CA ASN A 256 18.65 -10.35 -8.52
C ASN A 256 19.20 -10.32 -7.09
N VAL A 257 18.99 -9.21 -6.38
CA VAL A 257 19.41 -9.06 -4.99
C VAL A 257 18.48 -9.88 -4.12
N THR A 258 19.05 -10.85 -3.42
CA THR A 258 18.35 -11.72 -2.48
C THR A 258 18.88 -11.54 -1.06
N GLY A 259 18.06 -11.88 -0.08
CA GLY A 259 18.37 -11.81 1.35
C GLY A 259 19.60 -12.65 1.71
N SER A 260 20.37 -12.15 2.68
CA SER A 260 21.51 -12.84 3.28
C SER A 260 21.75 -12.31 4.69
N ASP A 261 22.44 -13.08 5.53
CA ASP A 261 22.93 -12.62 6.85
C ASP A 261 21.85 -12.10 7.81
N GLY A 262 20.64 -12.67 7.72
CA GLY A 262 19.50 -12.27 8.55
C GLY A 262 18.77 -11.01 8.08
N GLN A 263 19.15 -10.47 6.92
CA GLN A 263 18.44 -9.38 6.24
C GLN A 263 17.63 -9.91 5.08
N THR A 264 16.45 -9.34 4.88
CA THR A 264 15.62 -9.68 3.72
C THR A 264 16.19 -9.10 2.43
N SER A 265 15.71 -9.62 1.30
CA SER A 265 16.04 -9.09 -0.03
C SER A 265 15.74 -7.59 -0.15
N ARG A 266 14.61 -7.14 0.43
CA ARG A 266 14.20 -5.74 0.42
C ARG A 266 15.07 -4.85 1.32
N GLU A 267 15.36 -5.27 2.55
CA GLU A 267 16.20 -4.49 3.47
C GLU A 267 17.57 -4.23 2.86
N LYS A 268 18.16 -5.27 2.27
CA LYS A 268 19.46 -5.20 1.62
C LYS A 268 19.45 -4.22 0.44
N ILE A 269 18.46 -4.30 -0.45
CA ILE A 269 18.41 -3.39 -1.61
C ILE A 269 18.10 -1.95 -1.18
N LEU A 270 17.31 -1.72 -0.12
CA LEU A 270 17.06 -0.38 0.42
C LEU A 270 18.32 0.24 1.00
N ALA A 271 19.13 -0.53 1.74
CA ALA A 271 20.44 -0.05 2.22
C ALA A 271 21.39 0.26 1.06
N SER A 272 21.38 -0.59 0.03
CA SER A 272 22.15 -0.41 -1.21
C SER A 272 21.73 0.85 -1.98
N GLU A 273 20.43 1.15 -2.04
CA GLU A 273 19.88 2.35 -2.65
C GLU A 273 20.25 3.61 -1.87
N GLN A 274 20.16 3.57 -0.54
CA GLN A 274 20.53 4.68 0.33
C GLN A 274 22.02 5.03 0.17
N LYS A 275 22.89 4.02 0.12
CA LYS A 275 24.32 4.23 -0.12
C LYS A 275 24.56 4.87 -1.50
N ALA A 276 23.95 4.31 -2.54
CA ALA A 276 24.08 4.85 -3.90
C ALA A 276 23.55 6.28 -4.01
N ALA A 277 22.48 6.63 -3.31
CA ALA A 277 21.94 7.99 -3.30
C ALA A 277 22.92 9.00 -2.72
N THR A 278 23.64 8.62 -1.65
CA THR A 278 24.71 9.45 -1.06
C THR A 278 25.88 9.60 -2.03
N GLU A 279 26.38 8.51 -2.58
CA GLU A 279 27.51 8.51 -3.53
C GLU A 279 27.22 9.38 -4.77
N LEU A 280 26.02 9.24 -5.36
CA LEU A 280 25.62 10.06 -6.50
C LEU A 280 25.55 11.56 -6.16
N LYS A 281 25.13 11.94 -4.94
CA LYS A 281 25.18 13.34 -4.51
C LYS A 281 26.61 13.83 -4.35
N GLU A 282 27.50 13.01 -3.79
CA GLU A 282 28.92 13.34 -3.61
C GLU A 282 29.66 13.50 -4.96
N GLU A 283 29.26 12.75 -5.98
CA GLU A 283 29.70 12.90 -7.38
C GLU A 283 29.18 14.18 -8.05
N GLY A 284 28.35 14.97 -7.37
CA GLY A 284 27.80 16.22 -7.86
C GLY A 284 26.58 16.05 -8.78
N ASN A 285 25.92 14.90 -8.76
CA ASN A 285 24.66 14.72 -9.47
C ASN A 285 23.53 15.49 -8.75
N SER A 286 22.55 15.99 -9.51
CA SER A 286 21.47 16.81 -8.96
C SER A 286 20.57 16.04 -8.00
N MET A 287 20.33 14.74 -8.26
CA MET A 287 19.38 13.92 -7.53
C MET A 287 18.00 14.58 -7.37
N SER A 288 17.63 15.42 -8.35
CA SER A 288 16.49 16.34 -8.32
C SER A 288 15.12 15.63 -8.33
N LYS A 289 15.07 14.37 -8.77
CA LYS A 289 13.87 13.52 -8.81
C LYS A 289 13.93 12.40 -7.78
N HIS A 290 14.95 12.39 -6.93
CA HIS A 290 15.16 11.31 -5.98
C HIS A 290 14.28 11.49 -4.75
N VAL A 291 13.16 10.77 -4.76
CA VAL A 291 12.41 10.44 -3.56
C VAL A 291 12.60 8.96 -3.23
N ARG A 292 12.90 8.68 -1.96
CA ARG A 292 13.09 7.31 -1.48
C ARG A 292 11.81 6.50 -1.71
N PRO A 293 11.88 5.32 -2.37
CA PRO A 293 10.76 4.41 -2.44
C PRO A 293 10.34 4.04 -1.03
N LYS A 294 9.09 4.34 -0.67
CA LYS A 294 8.56 3.85 0.61
C LYS A 294 8.28 2.35 0.49
N PRO A 295 8.42 1.59 1.58
CA PRO A 295 7.98 0.21 1.59
C PRO A 295 6.51 0.10 1.20
N GLY A 296 6.08 -1.07 0.78
CA GLY A 296 4.67 -1.43 0.90
C GLY A 296 4.41 -1.79 2.35
N CYS A 297 3.14 -1.81 2.73
CA CYS A 297 2.70 -2.81 3.71
C CYS A 297 3.09 -4.19 3.13
#